data_AF-A0A558R3B5-F1
#
_entry.id   AF-A0A558R3B5-F1
#
_cell.length_a   1.000
_cell.length_b   1.000
_cell.length_c   1.000
_cell.angle_alpha   90.00
_cell.angle_beta   90.00
_cell.angle_gamma   90.00
#
_symmetry.space_group_name_H-M   'P 1'
#
loop_
_entity.id
_entity.type
_entity.pdbx_description
1 polymer ?
#
loop_
_entity_poly.entity_id
_entity_poly.type
_entity_poly.pdbx_seq_one_letter_code
_entity_poly.pdbx_strand_id
1 'polypeptide(L)'
;MSTGSSEPVFSGGGHVRPLLVTRRPQARRMRLSVDPRTGAVRLTLPSRAALRPALAWVEQKRSWIEATLATLPAAHAIVAGGTIPFEGGALTIDWR
;
A
#
# COMPACT_ATOMS: atom_id res chain seq x y z
N MET A 1 -12.71 -24.91 2.87
CA MET A 1 -12.11 -24.46 1.59
C MET A 1 -12.99 -23.36 1.03
N SER A 2 -12.51 -22.11 0.96
CA SER A 2 -13.30 -20.96 0.48
C SER A 2 -12.42 -20.15 -0.47
N THR A 3 -12.57 -20.39 -1.77
CA THR A 3 -11.91 -19.63 -2.83
C THR A 3 -12.87 -18.50 -3.23
N GLY A 4 -12.40 -17.25 -3.26
CA GLY A 4 -13.13 -16.16 -3.93
C GLY A 4 -13.45 -14.91 -3.10
N SER A 5 -12.47 -14.32 -2.44
CA SER A 5 -12.41 -12.86 -2.35
C SER A 5 -10.94 -12.49 -2.35
N SER A 6 -10.35 -12.44 -3.55
CA SER A 6 -9.02 -11.86 -3.71
C SER A 6 -9.08 -10.47 -3.11
N GLU A 7 -8.39 -10.27 -1.97
CA GLU A 7 -8.22 -8.93 -1.44
C GLU A 7 -7.58 -8.08 -2.54
N PRO A 8 -8.12 -6.88 -2.84
CA PRO A 8 -7.59 -6.07 -3.91
C PRO A 8 -6.10 -5.83 -3.69
N VAL A 9 -5.31 -6.12 -4.72
CA VAL A 9 -3.87 -5.81 -4.75
C VAL A 9 -3.65 -4.63 -5.69
N PHE A 10 -2.71 -3.76 -5.31
CA PHE A 10 -2.34 -2.56 -6.06
C PHE A 10 -0.84 -2.56 -6.33
N SER A 11 -0.44 -2.06 -7.48
CA SER A 11 0.96 -1.93 -7.87
C SER A 11 1.37 -0.46 -8.03
N GLY A 12 2.56 -0.10 -7.56
CA GLY A 12 3.15 1.21 -7.82
C GLY A 12 4.45 1.43 -7.05
N GLY A 13 5.38 2.17 -7.65
CA GLY A 13 6.71 2.39 -7.09
C GLY A 13 7.53 1.10 -6.98
N GLY A 14 7.34 0.15 -7.90
CA GLY A 14 8.06 -1.13 -7.92
C GLY A 14 7.55 -2.23 -6.97
N HIS A 15 6.44 -1.98 -6.25
CA HIS A 15 5.91 -2.94 -5.26
C HIS A 15 4.43 -3.28 -5.52
N VAL A 16 4.06 -4.51 -5.19
CA VAL A 16 2.67 -4.98 -5.09
C VAL A 16 2.26 -4.97 -3.62
N ARG A 17 1.10 -4.37 -3.32
CA ARG A 17 0.62 -4.16 -1.95
C ARG A 17 -0.85 -4.57 -1.81
N PRO A 18 -1.22 -5.33 -0.77
CA PRO A 18 -2.61 -5.71 -0.53
C PRO A 18 -3.41 -4.56 0.11
N LEU A 19 -4.74 -4.61 -0.03
CA LEU A 19 -5.66 -3.74 0.68
C LEU A 19 -5.78 -4.13 2.15
N LEU A 20 -5.42 -3.22 3.05
CA LEU A 20 -5.65 -3.41 4.48
C LEU A 20 -7.02 -2.86 4.88
N VAL A 21 -7.94 -3.74 5.27
CA VAL A 21 -9.27 -3.33 5.73
C VAL A 21 -9.28 -3.19 7.25
N THR A 22 -9.74 -2.05 7.76
CA THR A 22 -9.87 -1.77 9.19
C THR A 22 -11.28 -1.28 9.51
N ARG A 23 -11.95 -1.89 10.48
CA ARG A 23 -13.24 -1.40 11.00
C ARG A 23 -12.99 -0.47 12.19
N ARG A 24 -13.59 0.72 12.19
CA ARG A 24 -13.51 1.69 13.29
C ARG A 24 -14.91 2.10 13.73
N PRO A 25 -15.30 1.89 15.00
CA PRO A 25 -16.60 2.29 15.53
C PRO A 25 -16.88 3.79 15.42
N GLN A 26 -15.84 4.62 15.56
CA GLN A 26 -15.92 6.08 15.46
C GLN A 26 -15.95 6.59 14.02
N ALA A 27 -15.69 5.73 13.02
CA ALA A 27 -15.74 6.14 11.62
C ALA A 27 -17.18 6.38 11.20
N ARG A 28 -17.49 7.63 10.81
CA ARG A 28 -18.80 8.01 10.28
C ARG A 28 -18.96 7.75 8.78
N ARG A 29 -17.84 7.57 8.08
CA ARG A 29 -17.77 7.41 6.62
C ARG A 29 -16.63 6.49 6.24
N MET A 30 -16.74 5.88 5.07
CA MET A 30 -15.67 5.09 4.47
C MET A 30 -14.51 6.00 4.08
N ARG A 31 -13.27 5.55 4.30
CA ARG A 31 -12.08 6.29 3.93
C ARG A 31 -11.05 5.35 3.33
N LEU A 32 -10.48 5.76 2.20
CA LEU A 32 -9.34 5.11 1.57
C LEU A 32 -8.13 6.03 1.73
N SER A 33 -6.99 5.47 2.12
CA SER A 33 -5.74 6.22 2.29
C SER A 33 -4.54 5.39 1.88
N VAL A 34 -3.56 6.02 1.25
CA VAL A 34 -2.23 5.47 1.02
C VAL A 34 -1.29 6.08 2.05
N ASP A 35 -0.57 5.26 2.81
CA ASP A 35 0.49 5.73 3.71
C ASP A 35 1.71 6.14 2.86
N PRO A 36 2.14 7.41 2.86
CA PRO A 36 3.26 7.86 2.02
C PRO A 36 4.61 7.26 2.43
N ARG A 37 4.76 6.78 3.67
CA ARG A 37 6.03 6.22 4.16
C ARG A 37 6.20 4.75 3.77
N THR A 38 5.12 3.98 3.81
CA THR A 38 5.14 2.52 3.58
C THR A 38 4.51 2.11 2.24
N GLY A 39 3.71 2.99 1.66
CA GLY A 39 2.81 2.71 0.54
C GLY A 39 1.61 1.84 0.91
N ALA A 40 1.37 1.57 2.20
CA ALA A 40 0.24 0.73 2.61
C ALA A 40 -1.10 1.34 2.19
N VAL A 41 -1.92 0.58 1.47
CA VAL A 41 -3.27 0.98 1.06
C VAL A 41 -4.25 0.54 2.13
N ARG A 42 -4.94 1.48 2.77
CA ARG A 42 -5.86 1.20 3.88
C ARG A 42 -7.28 1.66 3.59
N LEU A 43 -8.23 0.76 3.74
CA LEU A 43 -9.66 1.03 3.75
C LEU A 43 -10.17 1.03 5.20
N THR A 44 -10.66 2.18 5.65
CA THR A 44 -11.34 2.32 6.95
C THR A 44 -12.85 2.29 6.76
N LEU A 45 -13.53 1.39 7.47
CA LEU A 45 -14.98 1.19 7.42
C LEU A 45 -15.64 1.46 8.77
N PRO A 46 -16.85 2.06 8.80
CA PRO A 46 -17.72 1.99 9.96
C PRO A 46 -18.05 0.53 10.33
N SER A 47 -18.30 0.25 11.61
CA SER A 47 -18.56 -1.13 12.07
C SER A 47 -19.67 -1.84 11.31
N ARG A 48 -20.76 -1.12 11.00
CA ARG A 48 -21.95 -1.66 10.32
C ARG A 48 -21.92 -1.53 8.79
N ALA A 49 -20.86 -0.98 8.20
CA ALA A 49 -20.77 -0.83 6.74
C ALA A 49 -20.47 -2.18 6.06
N ALA A 50 -21.16 -2.43 4.95
CA ALA A 50 -20.99 -3.63 4.15
C ALA A 50 -19.66 -3.62 3.39
N LEU A 51 -18.96 -4.76 3.39
CA LEU A 51 -17.63 -4.88 2.76
C LEU A 51 -17.70 -4.91 1.23
N ARG A 52 -18.66 -5.63 0.65
CA ARG A 52 -18.82 -5.76 -0.81
C ARG A 52 -18.89 -4.43 -1.56
N PRO A 53 -19.83 -3.50 -1.24
CA PRO A 53 -19.88 -2.20 -1.91
C PRO A 53 -18.62 -1.36 -1.62
N ALA A 54 -17.97 -1.58 -0.48
CA ALA A 54 -16.71 -0.92 -0.19
C ALA A 54 -15.56 -1.40 -1.09
N LEU A 55 -15.46 -2.70 -1.35
CA LEU A 55 -14.48 -3.24 -2.29
C LEU A 55 -14.72 -2.72 -3.71
N ALA A 56 -15.99 -2.67 -4.15
CA ALA A 56 -16.34 -2.08 -5.45
C ALA A 56 -15.93 -0.60 -5.55
N TRP A 57 -16.14 0.17 -4.47
CA TRP A 57 -15.70 1.57 -4.41
C TRP A 57 -14.17 1.70 -4.43
N VAL A 58 -13.44 0.82 -3.76
CA VAL A 58 -11.97 0.82 -3.82
C VAL A 58 -11.49 0.52 -5.23
N GLU A 59 -12.11 -0.43 -5.93
CA GLU A 59 -11.73 -0.78 -7.30
C GLU A 59 -11.93 0.40 -8.27
N GLN A 60 -13.01 1.18 -8.11
CA GLN A 60 -13.22 2.44 -8.85
C GLN A 60 -12.13 3.49 -8.60
N LYS A 61 -11.38 3.37 -7.49
CA LYS A 61 -10.28 4.27 -7.14
C LYS A 61 -8.91 3.70 -7.50
N ARG A 62 -8.82 2.52 -8.15
CA ARG A 62 -7.56 1.86 -8.52
C ARG A 62 -6.57 2.81 -9.19
N SER A 63 -6.99 3.52 -10.24
CA SER A 63 -6.11 4.42 -10.99
C SER A 63 -5.49 5.51 -10.11
N TRP A 64 -6.27 6.08 -9.19
CA TRP A 64 -5.78 7.05 -8.21
C TRP A 64 -4.81 6.41 -7.20
N ILE A 65 -5.09 5.19 -6.73
CA ILE A 65 -4.22 4.46 -5.80
C ILE A 65 -2.86 4.21 -6.48
N GLU A 66 -2.87 3.60 -7.67
CA GLU A 66 -1.66 3.21 -8.40
C GLU A 66 -0.84 4.44 -8.81
N ALA A 67 -1.48 5.54 -9.22
CA ALA A 67 -0.81 6.81 -9.47
C ALA A 67 -0.16 7.38 -8.20
N THR A 68 -0.87 7.35 -7.07
CA THR A 68 -0.32 7.80 -5.78
C THR A 68 0.87 6.92 -5.36
N LEU A 69 0.77 5.59 -5.53
CA LEU A 69 1.86 4.66 -5.25
C LEU A 69 3.06 4.87 -6.16
N ALA A 70 2.85 5.26 -7.42
CA ALA A 70 3.92 5.56 -8.37
C ALA A 70 4.70 6.85 -8.02
N THR A 71 4.08 7.79 -7.29
CA THR A 71 4.80 8.98 -6.78
C THR A 71 5.67 8.69 -5.56
N LEU A 72 5.52 7.52 -4.94
CA LEU A 72 6.34 7.18 -3.79
C LEU A 72 7.78 6.92 -4.24
N PRO A 73 8.78 7.33 -3.46
CA PRO A 73 10.17 7.00 -3.75
C PRO A 73 10.31 5.49 -3.96
N ALA A 74 10.97 5.11 -5.06
CA ALA A 74 11.32 3.71 -5.29
C ALA A 74 12.13 3.21 -4.09
N ALA A 75 11.73 2.09 -3.49
CA ALA A 75 12.54 1.52 -2.43
C ALA A 75 13.89 1.12 -3.02
N HIS A 76 14.97 1.68 -2.48
CA HIS A 76 16.29 1.22 -2.84
C HIS A 76 16.48 -0.18 -2.26
N ALA A 77 16.62 -1.17 -3.13
CA ALA A 77 16.83 -2.54 -2.69
C ALA A 77 18.17 -2.63 -1.95
N ILE A 78 18.15 -2.97 -0.66
CA ILE A 78 19.35 -3.22 0.12
C ILE A 78 19.84 -4.63 -0.24
N VAL A 79 20.72 -4.72 -1.23
CA VAL A 79 21.29 -5.97 -1.74
C VAL A 79 22.81 -5.95 -1.57
N ALA A 80 23.44 -7.13 -1.47
CA ALA A 80 24.90 -7.23 -1.47
C ALA A 80 25.46 -6.62 -2.78
N GLY A 81 26.45 -5.74 -2.65
CA GLY A 81 27.00 -4.93 -3.73
C GLY A 81 26.17 -3.70 -4.12
N GLY A 82 24.98 -3.50 -3.54
CA GLY A 82 24.16 -2.29 -3.72
C GLY A 82 24.76 -1.08 -2.97
N THR A 83 24.34 0.14 -3.31
CA THR A 83 24.87 1.37 -2.70
C THR A 83 23.79 2.21 -2.04
N ILE A 84 24.01 2.65 -0.80
CA ILE A 84 23.10 3.53 -0.06
C ILE A 84 23.72 4.90 0.18
N PRO A 85 22.94 5.99 0.11
CA PRO A 85 23.43 7.30 0.51
C PRO A 85 23.68 7.36 2.02
N PHE A 86 24.87 7.80 2.43
CA PHE A 86 25.28 7.97 3.83
C PHE A 86 26.27 9.14 3.93
N GLU A 87 26.00 10.11 4.81
CA GLU A 87 26.81 11.32 5.00
C GLU A 87 27.17 12.07 3.70
N GLY A 88 26.26 12.06 2.72
CA GLY A 88 26.48 12.71 1.42
C GLY A 88 27.36 11.91 0.44
N GLY A 89 27.88 10.76 0.85
CA GLY A 89 28.53 9.77 -0.01
C GLY A 89 27.64 8.56 -0.31
N ALA A 90 28.12 7.66 -1.16
CA ALA A 90 27.48 6.36 -1.41
C ALA A 90 28.29 5.25 -0.74
N LEU A 91 27.66 4.49 0.17
CA LEU A 91 28.24 3.32 0.82
C LEU A 91 27.81 2.04 0.11
N THR A 92 28.75 1.17 -0.19
CA THR A 92 28.47 -0.17 -0.70
C THR A 92 28.09 -1.11 0.44
N ILE A 93 27.02 -1.86 0.22
CA ILE A 93 26.53 -2.89 1.14
C ILE A 93 27.33 -4.18 0.91
N ASP A 94 28.17 -4.56 1.88
CA ASP A 94 28.86 -5.86 1.92
C ASP A 94 28.35 -6.63 3.15
N TRP A 95 27.63 -7.73 2.94
CA TRP A 95 27.23 -8.66 3.99
C TRP A 95 28.09 -9.92 3.85
N ARG A 96 28.97 -10.17 4.81
CA ARG A 96 29.73 -11.41 4.95
C ARG A 96 29.14 -12.28 6.05
#